data_AF-A0A7D9HC30-F1
#
_entry.id   AF-A0A7D9HC30-F1
#
_cell.length_a   1.000
_cell.length_b   1.000
_cell.length_c   1.000
_cell.angle_alpha   90.00
_cell.angle_beta   90.00
_cell.angle_gamma   90.00
#
_symmetry.space_group_name_H-M   'P 1'
#
loop_
_entity.id
_entity.type
_entity.pdbx_description
1 polymer ?
#
loop_
_entity_poly.entity_id
_entity_poly.type
_entity_poly.pdbx_seq_one_letter_code
_entity_poly.pdbx_strand_id
1 'polypeptide(L)'
;MAINAEAEKVIASLSSLKLGSSGDDTERSTRFWNPALVAMKFSVETLWMKAVWETESKPNYGMRDLDPILEERASNKFELTGPLIDSFLRELGKSMYSKLGRSRNTGLMPPVKLFVPYNIFRNICNVAAGYGGSLKSTKSQILVTIDSFNTASKVFLPVRFSGHNFLKKRHFDKIRQDGRTILQYSGRAAVVVGKSTPLLLDYNLKQEKLTLSFYVQRYNKDEFSLDLRLQALINQEQN
;
A
#
# COMPACT_ATOMS: atom_id res chain seq x y z
N MET A 1 -36.59 -15.78 -20.97
CA MET A 1 -36.12 -17.11 -20.52
C MET A 1 -34.74 -17.52 -21.07
N ALA A 2 -34.23 -16.94 -22.16
CA ALA A 2 -32.90 -17.31 -22.71
C ALA A 2 -31.68 -16.81 -21.90
N ILE A 3 -31.80 -15.69 -21.17
CA ILE A 3 -30.70 -15.07 -20.40
C ILE A 3 -30.23 -15.96 -19.23
N ASN A 4 -31.13 -16.79 -18.67
CA ASN A 4 -30.80 -17.63 -17.51
C ASN A 4 -29.95 -18.85 -17.88
N ALA A 5 -30.18 -19.46 -19.04
CA ALA A 5 -29.45 -20.65 -19.46
C ALA A 5 -27.98 -20.34 -19.82
N GLU A 6 -27.72 -19.14 -20.33
CA GLU A 6 -26.38 -18.67 -20.65
C GLU A 6 -25.62 -18.26 -19.38
N ALA A 7 -26.30 -17.63 -18.43
CA ALA A 7 -25.76 -17.37 -17.09
C ALA A 7 -25.45 -18.67 -16.33
N GLU A 8 -26.32 -19.67 -16.38
CA GLU A 8 -26.10 -20.98 -15.75
C GLU A 8 -24.93 -21.75 -16.39
N LYS A 9 -24.77 -21.68 -17.72
CA LYS A 9 -23.58 -22.22 -18.42
C LYS A 9 -22.29 -21.52 -18.00
N VAL A 10 -22.31 -20.20 -17.87
CA VAL A 10 -21.16 -19.41 -17.38
C VAL A 10 -20.86 -19.75 -15.92
N ILE A 11 -21.87 -19.92 -15.07
CA ILE A 11 -21.71 -20.35 -13.67
C ILE A 11 -21.10 -21.76 -13.58
N ALA A 12 -21.57 -22.72 -14.38
CA ALA A 12 -21.02 -24.08 -14.42
C ALA A 12 -19.57 -24.12 -14.97
N SER A 13 -19.26 -23.21 -15.89
CA SER A 13 -17.90 -22.95 -16.38
C SER A 13 -17.00 -22.29 -15.32
N LEU A 14 -17.57 -21.47 -14.43
CA LEU A 14 -16.84 -20.80 -13.34
C LEU A 14 -16.65 -21.72 -12.12
N SER A 15 -17.59 -22.61 -11.82
CA SER A 15 -17.48 -23.58 -10.72
C SER A 15 -16.47 -24.71 -11.02
N SER A 16 -16.06 -24.87 -12.28
CA SER A 16 -15.04 -25.82 -12.73
C SER A 16 -13.67 -25.17 -12.95
N LEU A 17 -13.55 -23.85 -12.73
CA LEU A 17 -12.26 -23.14 -12.76
C LEU A 17 -11.46 -23.55 -11.52
N LYS A 18 -10.54 -24.50 -11.72
CA LYS A 18 -9.42 -24.70 -10.81
C LYS A 18 -8.55 -23.45 -10.87
N LEU A 19 -8.82 -22.49 -9.99
CA LEU A 19 -7.90 -21.41 -9.62
C LEU A 19 -6.71 -22.08 -8.96
N GLY A 20 -5.81 -22.62 -9.79
CA GLY A 20 -4.74 -23.50 -9.33
C GLY A 20 -3.95 -22.86 -8.19
N SER A 21 -3.51 -23.68 -7.24
CA SER A 21 -2.50 -23.28 -6.27
C SER A 21 -1.19 -23.05 -7.02
N SER A 22 -1.01 -21.87 -7.59
CA SER A 22 0.29 -21.42 -8.06
C SER A 22 1.16 -21.24 -6.82
N GLY A 23 1.98 -22.27 -6.55
CA GLY A 23 3.01 -22.21 -5.54
C GLY A 23 3.80 -20.91 -5.72
N ASP A 24 3.73 -20.06 -4.71
CA ASP A 24 4.44 -18.78 -4.59
C ASP A 24 3.94 -17.57 -5.40
N ASP A 25 2.87 -17.67 -6.20
CA ASP A 25 2.33 -16.49 -6.88
C ASP A 25 1.29 -15.76 -6.00
N THR A 26 1.76 -14.73 -5.30
CA THR A 26 0.88 -13.74 -4.68
C THR A 26 0.09 -13.01 -5.78
N GLU A 27 -1.22 -13.23 -5.87
CA GLU A 27 -2.14 -12.63 -6.86
C GLU A 27 -2.24 -11.09 -6.82
N ARG A 28 -1.52 -10.42 -5.90
CA ARG A 28 -1.44 -8.95 -5.84
C ARG A 28 -0.16 -8.46 -6.52
N SER A 29 -0.28 -7.76 -7.66
CA SER A 29 0.77 -6.93 -8.28
C SER A 29 0.27 -6.30 -9.59
N THR A 30 1.18 -5.81 -10.45
CA THR A 30 0.85 -5.49 -11.86
C THR A 30 0.27 -6.68 -12.62
N ARG A 31 0.48 -7.91 -12.14
CA ARG A 31 -0.12 -9.13 -12.71
C ARG A 31 -1.64 -9.23 -12.49
N PHE A 32 -2.19 -8.53 -11.50
CA PHE A 32 -3.63 -8.47 -11.27
C PHE A 32 -4.37 -7.68 -12.37
N TRP A 33 -3.75 -6.60 -12.86
CA TRP A 33 -4.32 -5.68 -13.84
C TRP A 33 -4.29 -6.21 -15.28
N ASN A 34 -4.51 -7.51 -15.48
CA ASN A 34 -4.75 -8.03 -16.82
C ASN A 34 -6.11 -7.45 -17.30
N PRO A 35 -6.14 -6.58 -18.33
CA PRO A 35 -7.35 -5.89 -18.75
C PRO A 35 -8.49 -6.84 -19.13
N ALA A 36 -8.16 -8.02 -19.65
CA ALA A 36 -9.13 -9.05 -19.99
C ALA A 36 -9.77 -9.69 -18.74
N LEU A 37 -8.98 -9.96 -17.70
CA LEU A 37 -9.48 -10.49 -16.43
C LEU A 37 -10.31 -9.44 -15.68
N VAL A 38 -9.90 -8.18 -15.70
CA VAL A 38 -10.64 -7.08 -15.08
C VAL A 38 -11.97 -6.83 -15.79
N ALA A 39 -11.98 -6.78 -17.13
CA ALA A 39 -13.21 -6.63 -17.90
C ALA A 39 -14.21 -7.79 -17.69
N MET A 40 -13.71 -9.02 -17.55
CA MET A 40 -14.51 -10.19 -17.21
C MET A 40 -15.06 -10.13 -15.78
N LYS A 41 -14.31 -9.62 -14.80
CA LYS A 41 -14.77 -9.52 -13.40
C LYS A 41 -15.84 -8.42 -13.20
N PHE A 42 -15.74 -7.30 -13.91
CA PHE A 42 -16.73 -6.21 -13.85
C PHE A 42 -18.05 -6.52 -14.56
N SER A 43 -18.04 -7.34 -15.61
CA SER A 43 -19.26 -7.66 -16.36
C SER A 43 -20.17 -8.71 -15.69
N VAL A 44 -19.66 -9.42 -14.68
CA VAL A 44 -20.33 -10.58 -14.04
C VAL A 44 -20.50 -10.38 -12.52
N GLU A 45 -20.42 -9.13 -12.04
CA GLU A 45 -20.21 -8.71 -10.64
C GLU A 45 -21.09 -9.41 -9.60
N THR A 46 -22.36 -9.70 -9.90
CA THR A 46 -23.32 -10.30 -8.95
C THR A 46 -23.28 -11.82 -8.86
N LEU A 47 -22.99 -12.52 -9.96
CA LEU A 47 -22.93 -13.99 -9.99
C LEU A 47 -21.54 -14.49 -9.60
N TRP A 48 -20.51 -13.74 -9.98
CA TRP A 48 -19.14 -14.10 -9.72
C TRP A 48 -18.76 -13.94 -8.24
N MET A 49 -19.24 -12.89 -7.56
CA MET A 49 -19.03 -12.74 -6.10
C MET A 49 -19.66 -13.89 -5.30
N LYS A 50 -20.79 -14.45 -5.73
CA LYS A 50 -21.39 -15.65 -5.11
C LYS A 50 -20.55 -16.90 -5.36
N ALA A 51 -20.16 -17.13 -6.62
CA ALA A 51 -19.34 -18.27 -7.00
C ALA A 51 -17.96 -18.28 -6.30
N VAL A 52 -17.32 -17.12 -6.15
CA VAL A 52 -16.04 -16.95 -5.45
C VAL A 52 -16.19 -17.10 -3.92
N TRP A 53 -17.32 -16.67 -3.34
CA TRP A 53 -17.57 -16.88 -1.91
C TRP A 53 -17.66 -18.38 -1.59
N GLU A 54 -18.29 -19.14 -2.48
CA GLU A 54 -18.60 -20.57 -2.34
C GLU A 54 -17.45 -21.51 -2.76
N THR A 55 -16.33 -21.00 -3.29
CA THR A 55 -15.19 -21.86 -3.65
C THR A 55 -14.44 -22.38 -2.42
N GLU A 56 -14.15 -23.69 -2.41
CA GLU A 56 -13.42 -24.37 -1.33
C GLU A 56 -11.94 -23.94 -1.27
N SER A 57 -11.34 -23.58 -2.42
CA SER A 57 -9.96 -23.10 -2.53
C SER A 57 -9.93 -21.60 -2.80
N LYS A 58 -9.87 -20.78 -1.74
CA LYS A 58 -9.66 -19.33 -1.86
C LYS A 58 -8.16 -19.03 -1.95
N PRO A 59 -7.72 -18.10 -2.81
CA PRO A 59 -6.33 -17.66 -2.81
C PRO A 59 -5.94 -17.11 -1.42
N ASN A 60 -4.73 -17.43 -0.96
CA ASN A 60 -4.25 -16.96 0.34
C ASN A 60 -3.84 -15.47 0.26
N TYR A 61 -4.83 -14.60 0.45
CA TYR A 61 -4.63 -13.15 0.52
C TYR A 61 -3.99 -12.66 1.83
N GLY A 62 -3.76 -13.54 2.82
CA GLY A 62 -3.19 -13.20 4.14
C GLY A 62 -1.70 -12.86 4.13
N MET A 63 -1.02 -13.06 2.99
CA MET A 63 0.33 -12.56 2.66
C MET A 63 1.28 -12.35 3.85
N ARG A 64 1.83 -13.47 4.34
CA ARG A 64 3.02 -13.67 5.20
C ARG A 64 3.12 -12.91 6.54
N ASP A 65 2.58 -11.70 6.67
CA ASP A 65 2.60 -10.89 7.90
C ASP A 65 1.37 -9.94 8.04
N LEU A 66 0.36 -10.06 7.16
CA LEU A 66 -0.88 -9.28 7.26
C LEU A 66 -1.93 -10.03 8.10
N ASP A 67 -2.82 -9.28 8.76
CA ASP A 67 -3.91 -9.89 9.54
C ASP A 67 -5.04 -10.31 8.59
N PRO A 68 -5.30 -11.62 8.42
CA PRO A 68 -6.29 -12.09 7.47
C PRO A 68 -7.72 -11.62 7.80
N ILE A 69 -8.10 -11.52 9.07
CA ILE A 69 -9.46 -11.15 9.46
C ILE A 69 -9.68 -9.66 9.20
N LEU A 70 -8.68 -8.84 9.51
CA LEU A 70 -8.70 -7.40 9.27
C LEU A 70 -8.75 -7.09 7.77
N GLU A 71 -7.89 -7.72 6.97
CA GLU A 71 -7.85 -7.50 5.51
C GLU A 71 -9.18 -7.85 4.84
N GLU A 72 -9.90 -8.85 5.37
CA GLU A 72 -11.22 -9.23 4.89
C GLU A 72 -12.27 -8.16 5.22
N ARG A 73 -12.32 -7.73 6.48
CA ARG A 73 -13.24 -6.68 6.95
C ARG A 73 -13.01 -5.35 6.23
N ALA A 74 -11.75 -5.04 5.92
CA ALA A 74 -11.37 -3.84 5.19
C ALA A 74 -11.65 -3.95 3.68
N SER A 75 -12.33 -5.03 3.23
CA SER A 75 -12.62 -5.30 1.82
C SER A 75 -11.36 -5.49 0.96
N ASN A 76 -10.20 -5.65 1.59
CA ASN A 76 -8.93 -5.74 0.90
C ASN A 76 -8.63 -7.16 0.43
N LYS A 77 -9.29 -8.18 0.98
CA LYS A 77 -9.28 -9.54 0.43
C LYS A 77 -10.25 -9.76 -0.74
N PHE A 78 -11.16 -8.82 -1.01
CA PHE A 78 -12.03 -8.98 -2.17
C PHE A 78 -11.21 -8.88 -3.44
N GLU A 79 -11.47 -9.79 -4.36
CA GLU A 79 -10.63 -9.99 -5.53
C GLU A 79 -10.48 -8.73 -6.38
N LEU A 80 -11.47 -7.83 -6.41
CA LEU A 80 -11.41 -6.59 -7.18
C LEU A 80 -11.03 -5.39 -6.32
N THR A 81 -11.69 -5.23 -5.17
CA THR A 81 -11.50 -4.07 -4.28
C THR A 81 -10.11 -4.06 -3.66
N GLY A 82 -9.55 -5.22 -3.31
CA GLY A 82 -8.22 -5.32 -2.71
C GLY A 82 -7.11 -4.77 -3.58
N PRO A 83 -6.97 -5.27 -4.81
CA PRO A 83 -5.97 -4.76 -5.74
C PRO A 83 -6.17 -3.29 -6.13
N LEU A 84 -7.42 -2.79 -6.13
CA LEU A 84 -7.72 -1.36 -6.27
C LEU A 84 -7.15 -0.57 -5.08
N ILE A 85 -7.42 -0.98 -3.85
CA ILE A 85 -6.87 -0.32 -2.65
C ILE A 85 -5.34 -0.34 -2.68
N ASP A 86 -4.74 -1.50 -2.97
CA ASP A 86 -3.29 -1.66 -3.04
C ASP A 86 -2.67 -0.85 -4.20
N SER A 87 -3.38 -0.59 -5.31
CA SER A 87 -2.88 0.28 -6.38
C SER A 87 -2.81 1.74 -5.96
N PHE A 88 -3.82 2.24 -5.25
CA PHE A 88 -3.77 3.59 -4.67
C PHE A 88 -2.71 3.70 -3.57
N LEU A 89 -2.60 2.71 -2.68
CA LEU A 89 -1.51 2.66 -1.69
C LEU A 89 -0.13 2.61 -2.35
N ARG A 90 0.00 1.90 -3.47
CA ARG A 90 1.22 1.87 -4.26
C ARG A 90 1.56 3.22 -4.87
N GLU A 91 0.58 3.96 -5.41
CA GLU A 91 0.82 5.29 -5.97
C GLU A 91 1.21 6.31 -4.88
N LEU A 92 0.60 6.22 -3.70
CA LEU A 92 1.04 6.97 -2.51
C LEU A 92 2.47 6.57 -2.12
N GLY A 93 2.76 5.28 -2.07
CA GLY A 93 4.07 4.72 -1.77
C GLY A 93 5.16 5.18 -2.73
N LYS A 94 4.92 5.11 -4.04
CA LYS A 94 5.82 5.64 -5.08
C LYS A 94 6.08 7.14 -4.89
N SER A 95 5.02 7.89 -4.60
CA SER A 95 5.12 9.33 -4.35
C SER A 95 5.99 9.62 -3.13
N MET A 96 5.83 8.90 -2.02
CA MET A 96 6.73 8.98 -0.87
C MET A 96 8.17 8.60 -1.23
N TYR A 97 8.34 7.46 -1.90
CA TYR A 97 9.64 6.92 -2.29
C TYR A 97 10.42 7.87 -3.23
N SER A 98 9.73 8.64 -4.06
CA SER A 98 10.34 9.69 -4.89
C SER A 98 10.99 10.79 -4.04
N LYS A 99 10.40 11.13 -2.88
CA LYS A 99 10.93 12.11 -1.92
C LYS A 99 12.10 11.55 -1.12
N LEU A 100 12.27 10.24 -1.07
CA LEU A 100 13.44 9.60 -0.46
C LEU A 100 14.72 9.72 -1.31
N GLY A 101 14.71 10.39 -2.47
CA GLY A 101 15.91 10.60 -3.30
C GLY A 101 17.05 11.35 -2.59
N ARG A 102 18.30 11.05 -2.96
CA ARG A 102 19.53 11.50 -2.29
C ARG A 102 19.66 13.02 -2.14
N SER A 103 19.23 13.77 -3.16
CA SER A 103 19.37 15.25 -3.22
C SER A 103 18.21 16.02 -2.58
N ARG A 104 17.31 15.35 -1.85
CA ARG A 104 16.16 15.99 -1.21
C ARG A 104 16.45 16.32 0.24
N ASN A 105 15.73 17.29 0.79
CA ASN A 105 15.88 17.69 2.18
C ASN A 105 15.43 16.57 3.15
N THR A 106 15.81 16.74 4.41
CA THR A 106 15.38 15.97 5.57
C THR A 106 14.31 16.79 6.30
N GLY A 107 13.45 16.17 7.12
CA GLY A 107 12.35 16.86 7.80
C GLY A 107 10.98 16.62 7.15
N LEU A 108 10.05 17.55 7.37
CA LEU A 108 8.69 17.50 6.81
C LEU A 108 8.76 17.66 5.28
N MET A 109 8.22 16.68 4.56
CA MET A 109 8.22 16.71 3.10
C MET A 109 7.05 17.52 2.55
N PRO A 110 7.21 18.15 1.36
CA PRO A 110 6.07 18.72 0.65
C PRO A 110 4.98 17.65 0.47
N PRO A 111 3.71 17.99 0.77
CA PRO A 111 2.65 17.00 0.82
C PRO A 111 2.39 16.40 -0.57
N VAL A 112 2.10 15.10 -0.57
CA VAL A 112 1.69 14.37 -1.78
C VAL A 112 0.18 14.50 -1.91
N LYS A 113 -0.30 14.89 -3.09
CA LYS A 113 -1.73 15.06 -3.37
C LYS A 113 -2.16 14.07 -4.44
N LEU A 114 -3.23 13.31 -4.17
CA LEU A 114 -3.77 12.31 -5.08
C LEU A 114 -5.29 12.39 -5.07
N PHE A 115 -5.92 12.29 -6.24
CA PHE A 115 -7.36 12.07 -6.33
C PHE A 115 -7.65 10.62 -5.95
N VAL A 116 -8.56 10.40 -5.00
CA VAL A 116 -8.96 9.05 -4.58
C VAL A 116 -10.48 9.05 -4.40
N PRO A 117 -11.24 8.22 -5.14
CA PRO A 117 -12.68 8.14 -4.95
C PRO A 117 -13.02 7.78 -3.50
N TYR A 118 -14.09 8.38 -2.95
CA TYR A 118 -14.43 8.23 -1.53
C TYR A 118 -14.56 6.75 -1.11
N ASN A 119 -15.17 5.92 -1.95
CA ASN A 119 -15.35 4.49 -1.68
C ASN A 119 -14.03 3.75 -1.48
N ILE A 120 -13.00 4.11 -2.24
CA ILE A 120 -11.67 3.52 -2.09
C ILE A 120 -10.97 4.09 -0.86
N PHE A 121 -11.07 5.41 -0.65
CA PHE A 121 -10.45 6.05 0.50
C PHE A 121 -11.01 5.53 1.83
N ARG A 122 -12.31 5.25 1.90
CA ARG A 122 -12.95 4.61 3.06
C ARG A 122 -12.31 3.26 3.40
N ASN A 123 -11.99 2.44 2.39
CA ASN A 123 -11.32 1.16 2.63
C ASN A 123 -9.87 1.36 3.06
N ILE A 124 -9.15 2.34 2.50
CA ILE A 124 -7.81 2.73 2.98
C ILE A 124 -7.87 3.13 4.47
N CYS A 125 -8.89 3.88 4.88
CA CYS A 125 -9.12 4.24 6.29
C CYS A 125 -9.32 2.99 7.15
N ASN A 126 -10.13 2.03 6.70
CA ASN A 126 -10.37 0.78 7.44
C ASN A 126 -9.08 -0.03 7.61
N VAL A 127 -8.25 -0.13 6.57
CA VAL A 127 -6.94 -0.78 6.64
C VAL A 127 -6.04 -0.06 7.65
N ALA A 128 -5.89 1.26 7.51
CA ALA A 128 -5.03 2.04 8.40
C ALA A 128 -5.49 2.00 9.86
N ALA A 129 -6.80 2.13 10.11
CA ALA A 129 -7.39 2.06 11.44
C ALA A 129 -7.27 0.66 12.05
N GLY A 130 -7.51 -0.38 11.26
CA GLY A 130 -7.36 -1.77 11.71
C GLY A 130 -5.94 -2.06 12.21
N TYR A 131 -4.91 -1.50 11.58
CA TYR A 131 -3.53 -1.69 12.00
C TYR A 131 -3.07 -0.74 13.13
N GLY A 132 -3.97 0.05 13.71
CA GLY A 132 -3.69 0.92 14.84
C GLY A 132 -3.63 2.42 14.52
N GLY A 133 -3.95 2.83 13.29
CA GLY A 133 -4.12 4.24 12.95
C GLY A 133 -5.36 4.84 13.63
N SER A 134 -5.33 6.14 13.89
CA SER A 134 -6.51 6.86 14.41
C SER A 134 -7.23 7.60 13.31
N LEU A 135 -8.57 7.58 13.36
CA LEU A 135 -9.45 8.22 12.40
C LEU A 135 -10.20 9.36 13.08
N LYS A 136 -10.13 10.56 12.51
CA LYS A 136 -10.97 11.70 12.89
C LYS A 136 -11.75 12.15 11.67
N SER A 137 -13.06 12.31 11.81
CA SER A 137 -13.93 12.74 10.72
C SER A 137 -14.66 14.01 11.12
N THR A 138 -14.79 14.92 10.16
CA THR A 138 -15.59 16.13 10.23
C THR A 138 -16.57 16.13 9.06
N LYS A 139 -17.45 17.14 8.97
CA LYS A 139 -18.42 17.24 7.87
C LYS A 139 -17.78 17.34 6.48
N SER A 140 -16.54 17.83 6.38
CA SER A 140 -15.87 18.13 5.11
C SER A 140 -14.55 17.38 4.91
N GLN A 141 -13.97 16.83 5.97
CA GLN A 141 -12.65 16.22 5.95
C GLN A 141 -12.56 14.97 6.80
N ILE A 142 -11.76 14.01 6.35
CA ILE A 142 -11.39 12.81 7.10
C ILE A 142 -9.87 12.80 7.25
N LEU A 143 -9.39 12.75 8.49
CA LEU A 143 -7.99 12.66 8.83
C LEU A 143 -7.67 11.28 9.40
N VAL A 144 -6.76 10.56 8.76
CA VAL A 144 -6.12 9.37 9.32
C VAL A 144 -4.73 9.74 9.81
N THR A 145 -4.45 9.42 11.06
CA THR A 145 -3.14 9.63 11.69
C THR A 145 -2.52 8.29 12.02
N ILE A 146 -1.33 8.02 11.48
CA ILE A 146 -0.52 6.85 11.81
C ILE A 146 0.71 7.36 12.56
N ASP A 147 0.79 7.06 13.85
CA ASP A 147 1.83 7.51 14.78
C ASP A 147 2.85 6.42 15.13
N SER A 148 2.64 5.19 14.64
CA SER A 148 3.54 4.05 14.84
C SER A 148 4.15 3.59 13.53
N PHE A 149 5.48 3.42 13.52
CA PHE A 149 6.18 2.82 12.39
C PHE A 149 5.69 1.39 12.09
N ASN A 150 5.28 0.62 13.11
CA ASN A 150 4.74 -0.72 12.91
C ASN A 150 3.40 -0.70 12.16
N THR A 151 2.54 0.27 12.46
CA THR A 151 1.29 0.45 11.73
C THR A 151 1.57 0.87 10.28
N ALA A 152 2.47 1.84 10.08
CA ALA A 152 2.86 2.27 8.74
C ALA A 152 3.49 1.14 7.92
N SER A 153 4.33 0.29 8.54
CA SER A 153 4.96 -0.85 7.86
C SER A 153 3.95 -1.91 7.42
N LYS A 154 2.87 -2.13 8.18
CA LYS A 154 1.78 -3.05 7.78
C LYS A 154 0.90 -2.48 6.66
N VAL A 155 0.62 -1.18 6.70
CA VAL A 155 -0.13 -0.48 5.63
C VAL A 155 0.68 -0.49 4.33
N PHE A 156 1.98 -0.19 4.41
CA PHE A 156 2.90 -0.17 3.26
C PHE A 156 3.77 -1.43 3.16
N LEU A 157 3.22 -2.58 3.55
CA LEU A 157 4.00 -3.80 3.63
C LEU A 157 4.50 -4.23 2.24
N PRO A 158 5.80 -4.52 2.05
CA PRO A 158 6.37 -4.81 0.74
C PRO A 158 5.68 -5.95 -0.02
N VAL A 159 5.09 -6.91 0.70
CA VAL A 159 4.36 -8.03 0.11
C VAL A 159 3.16 -7.57 -0.74
N ARG A 160 2.54 -6.42 -0.42
CA ARG A 160 1.48 -5.78 -1.22
C ARG A 160 1.99 -5.24 -2.56
N PHE A 161 3.30 -5.01 -2.66
CA PHE A 161 3.94 -4.26 -3.74
C PHE A 161 5.08 -5.04 -4.40
N SER A 162 4.98 -6.37 -4.47
CA SER A 162 6.00 -7.21 -5.12
C SER A 162 7.39 -7.01 -4.52
N GLY A 163 7.47 -6.87 -3.19
CA GLY A 163 8.72 -6.68 -2.44
C GLY A 163 9.24 -5.24 -2.39
N HIS A 164 8.56 -4.27 -2.99
CA HIS A 164 8.99 -2.87 -2.95
C HIS A 164 8.74 -2.23 -1.59
N ASN A 165 9.81 -1.80 -0.92
CA ASN A 165 9.71 -1.01 0.31
C ASN A 165 9.65 0.48 -0.03
N PHE A 166 8.50 1.11 0.20
CA PHE A 166 8.31 2.53 -0.05
C PHE A 166 8.70 3.44 1.12
N LEU A 167 8.89 2.87 2.32
CA LEU A 167 9.25 3.61 3.51
C LEU A 167 10.77 3.81 3.66
N LYS A 168 11.59 3.04 2.95
CA LYS A 168 13.06 3.11 3.05
C LYS A 168 13.71 3.04 1.67
N LYS A 169 14.79 3.79 1.49
CA LYS A 169 15.58 3.81 0.25
C LYS A 169 17.07 3.83 0.58
N ARG A 170 17.83 2.90 0.00
CA ARG A 170 19.30 2.91 0.05
C ARG A 170 19.85 3.73 -1.12
N HIS A 171 20.98 4.38 -0.90
CA HIS A 171 21.70 5.16 -1.89
C HIS A 171 23.06 4.54 -2.17
N PHE A 172 23.44 4.56 -3.44
CA PHE A 172 24.70 4.04 -3.91
C PHE A 172 25.32 5.03 -4.89
N ASP A 173 26.63 5.20 -4.78
CA ASP A 173 27.44 6.07 -5.62
C ASP A 173 28.18 5.22 -6.64
N LYS A 174 28.23 5.71 -7.88
CA LYS A 174 29.00 5.06 -8.95
C LYS A 174 30.44 5.50 -8.83
N ILE A 175 31.34 4.56 -8.57
CA ILE A 175 32.78 4.82 -8.44
C ILE A 175 33.52 3.97 -9.44
N ARG A 176 34.58 4.52 -10.03
CA ARG A 176 35.48 3.75 -10.89
C ARG A 176 36.57 3.12 -10.02
N GLN A 177 36.64 1.80 -10.02
CA GLN A 177 37.70 1.03 -9.37
C GLN A 177 38.24 0.04 -10.41
N ASP A 178 39.55 0.08 -10.67
CA ASP A 178 40.24 -0.80 -11.62
C ASP A 178 39.59 -0.84 -13.02
N GLY A 179 39.19 0.33 -13.52
CA GLY A 179 38.54 0.48 -14.83
C GLY A 179 37.07 0.02 -14.89
N ARG A 180 36.51 -0.51 -13.80
CA ARG A 180 35.10 -0.94 -13.69
C ARG A 180 34.28 0.05 -12.86
N THR A 181 33.01 0.23 -13.22
CA THR A 181 32.08 1.02 -12.42
C THR A 181 31.43 0.12 -11.36
N ILE A 182 31.70 0.40 -10.09
CA ILE A 182 31.08 -0.27 -8.95
C ILE A 182 30.09 0.67 -8.25
N LEU A 183 29.12 0.09 -7.54
CA LEU A 183 28.17 0.81 -6.72
C LEU A 183 28.59 0.74 -5.25
N GLN A 184 29.08 1.84 -4.70
CA GLN A 184 29.44 1.93 -3.28
C GLN A 184 28.26 2.49 -2.48
N TYR A 185 27.92 1.87 -1.35
CA TYR A 185 26.89 2.40 -0.46
C TYR A 185 27.25 3.80 0.05
N SER A 186 26.32 4.75 -0.09
CA SER A 186 26.53 6.15 0.31
C SER A 186 25.60 6.62 1.43
N GLY A 187 24.71 5.75 1.89
CA GLY A 187 23.75 6.03 2.96
C GLY A 187 22.32 5.64 2.60
N ARG A 188 21.37 6.10 3.39
CA ARG A 188 19.95 5.78 3.19
C ARG A 188 19.02 6.91 3.61
N ALA A 189 17.77 6.77 3.21
CA ALA A 189 16.67 7.61 3.61
C ALA A 189 15.50 6.76 4.07
N ALA A 190 14.78 7.24 5.07
CA ALA A 190 13.60 6.57 5.61
C ALA A 190 12.50 7.56 5.91
N VAL A 191 11.26 7.16 5.67
CA VAL A 191 10.09 7.80 6.26
C VAL A 191 10.12 7.52 7.75
N VAL A 192 10.01 8.58 8.53
CA VAL A 192 9.94 8.51 10.00
C VAL A 192 8.49 8.63 10.39
N VAL A 193 8.06 7.74 11.29
CA VAL A 193 6.70 7.70 11.80
C VAL A 193 6.78 7.56 13.31
N GLY A 194 6.14 8.51 13.98
CA GLY A 194 6.18 8.70 15.43
C GLY A 194 5.01 9.56 15.90
N LYS A 195 4.85 9.75 17.20
CA LYS A 195 3.77 10.58 17.78
C LYS A 195 3.89 12.05 17.38
N SER A 196 5.10 12.57 17.39
CA SER A 196 5.45 13.95 17.01
C SER A 196 5.68 14.09 15.52
N THR A 197 5.96 12.98 14.82
CA THR A 197 6.18 12.92 13.38
C THR A 197 5.24 11.91 12.72
N PRO A 198 3.91 12.08 12.82
CA PRO A 198 2.98 11.10 12.30
C PRO A 198 2.93 11.14 10.77
N LEU A 199 2.54 10.01 10.19
CA LEU A 199 2.11 9.91 8.80
C LEU A 199 0.62 10.30 8.74
N LEU A 200 0.31 11.38 8.02
CA LEU A 200 -1.03 11.97 7.97
C LEU A 200 -1.66 11.82 6.59
N LEU A 201 -2.86 11.27 6.54
CA LEU A 201 -3.71 11.20 5.37
C LEU A 201 -4.93 12.10 5.60
N ASP A 202 -4.88 13.32 5.07
CA ASP A 202 -5.99 14.28 5.12
C ASP A 202 -6.79 14.24 3.81
N TYR A 203 -8.05 13.85 3.92
CA TYR A 203 -8.94 13.68 2.78
C TYR A 203 -10.05 14.72 2.78
N ASN A 204 -10.14 15.48 1.69
CA ASN A 204 -11.22 16.43 1.46
C ASN A 204 -12.39 15.73 0.74
N LEU A 205 -13.54 15.64 1.41
CA LEU A 205 -14.75 14.97 0.89
C LEU A 205 -15.31 15.66 -0.36
N LYS A 206 -15.26 16.98 -0.43
CA LYS A 206 -15.83 17.76 -1.54
C LYS A 206 -15.00 17.64 -2.83
N GLN A 207 -13.68 17.55 -2.68
CA GLN A 207 -12.74 17.51 -3.80
C GLN A 207 -12.27 16.08 -4.13
N GLU A 208 -12.71 15.08 -3.34
CA GLU A 208 -12.22 13.70 -3.38
C GLU A 208 -10.69 13.61 -3.44
N LYS A 209 -10.04 14.41 -2.61
CA LYS A 209 -8.60 14.66 -2.68
C LYS A 209 -7.92 14.25 -1.39
N LEU A 210 -6.99 13.31 -1.52
CA LEU A 210 -6.11 12.88 -0.45
C LEU A 210 -4.82 13.70 -0.45
N THR A 211 -4.45 14.21 0.72
CA THR A 211 -3.19 14.88 1.01
C THR A 211 -2.41 14.06 2.03
N LEU A 212 -1.25 13.53 1.61
CA LEU A 212 -0.36 12.74 2.44
C LEU A 212 0.82 13.61 2.91
N SER A 213 1.00 13.71 4.23
CA SER A 213 2.10 14.45 4.87
C SER A 213 2.95 13.51 5.73
N PHE A 214 4.28 13.66 5.67
CA PHE A 214 5.22 12.75 6.31
C PHE A 214 6.60 13.38 6.49
N TYR A 215 7.38 12.81 7.42
CA TYR A 215 8.75 13.20 7.69
C TYR A 215 9.73 12.21 7.08
N VAL A 216 10.89 12.70 6.65
CA VAL A 216 11.99 11.89 6.13
C VAL A 216 13.24 12.16 6.93
N GLN A 217 13.89 11.09 7.41
CA GLN A 217 15.25 11.11 7.97
C GLN A 217 16.23 10.54 6.96
N ARG A 218 17.40 11.18 6.84
CA ARG A 218 18.53 10.69 6.05
C ARG A 218 19.69 10.34 6.93
N TYR A 219 20.45 9.36 6.44
CA TYR A 219 21.59 8.78 7.10
C TYR A 219 22.74 8.70 6.11
N ASN A 220 23.96 9.02 6.55
CA ASN A 220 25.15 8.85 5.74
C ASN A 220 25.57 7.37 5.66
N LYS A 221 26.69 7.08 4.99
CA LYS A 221 27.25 5.73 4.86
C LYS A 221 27.55 5.04 6.19
N ASP A 222 27.83 5.82 7.24
CA ASP A 222 28.17 5.37 8.59
C ASP A 222 26.91 5.33 9.49
N GLU A 223 25.71 5.45 8.90
CA GLU A 223 24.41 5.42 9.57
C GLU A 223 24.15 6.60 10.54
N PHE A 224 24.93 7.68 10.46
CA PHE A 224 24.65 8.91 11.22
C PHE A 224 23.54 9.72 10.57
N SER A 225 22.58 10.16 11.40
CA SER A 225 21.47 11.03 11.00
C SER A 225 21.94 12.41 10.55
N LEU A 226 21.47 12.89 9.40
CA LEU A 226 21.79 14.22 8.88
C LEU A 226 21.03 15.36 9.57
N ASP A 227 19.90 15.06 10.22
CA ASP A 227 19.09 16.02 10.97
C ASP A 227 19.05 15.59 12.43
N LEU A 228 19.88 16.23 13.25
CA LEU A 228 20.02 15.89 14.66
C LEU A 228 18.80 16.29 15.48
N ARG A 229 18.04 17.31 15.04
CA ARG A 229 16.83 17.75 15.75
C ARG A 229 15.70 16.75 15.53
N LEU A 230 15.50 16.33 14.28
CA LEU A 230 14.55 15.27 13.96
C LEU A 230 14.97 13.95 14.64
N GLN A 231 16.26 13.61 14.65
CA GLN A 231 16.74 12.42 15.34
C GLN A 231 16.50 12.49 16.87
N ALA A 232 16.67 13.67 17.49
CA ALA A 232 16.35 13.85 18.91
C ALA A 232 14.86 13.61 19.19
N LEU A 233 13.96 14.10 18.33
CA LEU A 233 12.52 13.82 18.44
C LEU A 233 12.21 12.33 18.32
N ILE A 234 12.84 11.63 17.39
CA ILE A 234 12.67 10.17 17.22
C ILE A 234 13.12 9.43 18.49
N ASN A 235 14.26 9.82 19.06
CA ASN A 235 14.83 9.15 20.23
C ASN A 235 13.97 9.38 21.49
N GLN A 236 13.32 10.54 21.62
CA GLN A 236 12.41 10.84 22.74
C GLN A 236 11.18 9.94 22.78
N GLU A 237 10.79 9.35 21.65
CA GLU A 237 9.60 8.50 21.55
C GLU A 237 9.89 7.01 21.73
N GLN A 238 11.18 6.63 21.72
CA GLN A 238 11.63 5.26 21.93
C GLN A 238 11.93 4.95 23.40
N ASN A 239 12.06 5.99 24.23
CA ASN A 239 12.22 5.91 25.69
C ASN A 239 10.87 6.10 26.39
#